data_AF-A0A921V3L2-F1
#
_entry.id   AF-A0A921V3L2-F1
#
_cell.length_a   1.000
_cell.length_b   1.000
_cell.length_c   1.000
_cell.angle_alpha   90.00
_cell.angle_beta   90.00
_cell.angle_gamma   90.00
#
_symmetry.space_group_name_H-M   'P 1'
#
loop_
_entity.id
_entity.type
_entity.pdbx_description
1 polymer ?
#
loop_
_entity_poly.entity_id
_entity_poly.type
_entity_poly.pdbx_seq_one_letter_code
_entity_poly.pdbx_strand_id
1 'polypeptide(L)'
;RSAPEDHSIEKTLNDLDDNLQIIAAMPYMDEDDDQQRALKVHFEQGTGLDDIEAMGYTIKASTIQIWQGERDMNTLVKGLSADSALIVQRILMHALDIEKKLKDIIANGGYDEDIEDDADEAQTK
;
A
#
# COMPACT_ATOMS: atom_id res chain seq x y z
N ARG A 1 16.88 -20.26 25.70
CA ARG A 1 15.62 -20.77 25.13
C ARG A 1 15.17 -19.72 24.13
N SER A 2 15.35 -19.95 22.83
CA SER A 2 14.78 -19.09 21.81
C SER A 2 13.27 -19.35 21.80
N ALA A 3 12.46 -18.29 21.86
CA ALA A 3 11.03 -18.42 21.63
C ALA A 3 10.81 -18.95 20.20
N PRO A 4 9.78 -19.79 19.95
CA PRO A 4 9.43 -20.16 18.58
C PRO A 4 9.12 -18.88 17.80
N GLU A 5 9.60 -18.81 16.55
CA GLU A 5 9.24 -17.71 15.66
C GLU A 5 7.72 -17.78 15.43
N ASP A 6 7.02 -16.72 15.82
CA ASP A 6 5.60 -16.58 15.55
C ASP A 6 5.43 -16.31 14.05
N HIS A 7 4.90 -17.29 13.33
CA HIS A 7 4.59 -17.22 11.89
C HIS A 7 3.09 -16.98 11.65
N SER A 8 2.39 -16.37 12.61
CA SER A 8 1.00 -15.98 12.43
C SER A 8 0.84 -15.01 11.25
N ILE A 9 -0.22 -15.20 10.47
CA ILE A 9 -0.61 -14.29 9.39
C ILE A 9 -0.77 -12.84 9.88
N GLU A 10 -1.19 -12.64 11.13
CA GLU A 10 -1.32 -11.31 11.72
C GLU A 10 0.03 -10.60 11.82
N LYS A 11 1.07 -11.33 12.24
CA LYS A 11 2.43 -10.78 12.30
C LYS A 11 2.93 -10.45 10.90
N THR A 12 2.75 -11.35 9.94
CA THR A 12 3.13 -11.10 8.54
C THR A 12 2.43 -9.84 7.99
N LEU A 13 1.14 -9.68 8.25
CA LEU A 13 0.38 -8.50 7.79
C LEU A 13 0.94 -7.21 8.40
N ASN A 14 1.35 -7.22 9.67
CA ASN A 14 1.96 -6.07 10.32
C ASN A 14 3.37 -5.79 9.79
N ASP A 15 4.19 -6.83 9.62
CA ASP A 15 5.57 -6.70 9.14
C ASP A 15 5.62 -6.19 7.68
N LEU A 16 4.60 -6.51 6.87
CA LEU A 16 4.51 -6.08 5.47
C LEU A 16 3.66 -4.82 5.26
N ASP A 17 2.99 -4.26 6.28
CA ASP A 17 1.92 -3.27 6.09
C ASP A 17 2.38 -2.05 5.27
N ASP A 18 3.57 -1.52 5.55
CA ASP A 18 4.16 -0.41 4.79
C ASP A 18 4.36 -0.77 3.31
N ASN A 19 4.86 -1.99 3.03
CA ASN A 19 5.03 -2.47 1.66
C ASN A 19 3.67 -2.67 0.97
N LEU A 20 2.67 -3.19 1.69
CA LEU A 20 1.31 -3.37 1.16
C LEU A 20 0.65 -2.01 0.86
N GLN A 21 0.93 -0.99 1.67
CA GLN A 21 0.48 0.37 1.43
C GLN A 21 1.16 0.97 0.18
N ILE A 22 2.47 0.78 0.00
CA ILE A 22 3.19 1.19 -1.20
C ILE A 22 2.62 0.50 -2.45
N ILE A 23 2.41 -0.81 -2.38
CA ILE A 23 1.79 -1.61 -3.45
C ILE A 23 0.41 -1.06 -3.79
N ALA A 24 -0.42 -0.71 -2.80
CA ALA A 24 -1.73 -0.12 -3.03
C ALA A 24 -1.67 1.27 -3.69
N ALA A 25 -0.62 2.06 -3.43
CA ALA A 25 -0.45 3.41 -3.96
C ALA A 25 -0.01 3.47 -5.43
N MET A 26 0.44 2.34 -6.00
CA MET A 26 1.04 2.25 -7.33
C MET A 26 0.31 2.98 -8.47
N PRO A 27 -1.03 2.90 -8.61
CA PRO A 27 -1.74 3.60 -9.68
C PRO A 27 -1.70 5.14 -9.57
N TYR A 28 -1.38 5.66 -8.39
CA TYR A 28 -1.41 7.09 -8.05
C TYR A 28 -0.01 7.70 -7.96
N MET A 29 1.03 6.91 -8.17
CA MET A 29 2.41 7.37 -8.13
C MET A 29 2.76 8.24 -9.34
N ASP A 30 3.50 9.31 -9.09
CA ASP A 30 4.04 10.21 -10.10
C ASP A 30 5.24 9.56 -10.81
N GLU A 31 5.20 9.54 -12.15
CA GLU A 31 6.26 8.96 -12.98
C GLU A 31 7.42 9.94 -13.19
N ASP A 32 7.19 11.24 -12.99
CA ASP A 32 8.20 12.28 -13.09
C ASP A 32 9.10 12.31 -11.84
N ASP A 33 8.61 11.82 -10.69
CA ASP A 33 9.41 11.63 -9.48
C ASP A 33 10.29 10.37 -9.58
N ASP A 34 11.61 10.55 -9.46
CA ASP A 34 12.59 9.48 -9.62
C ASP A 34 12.42 8.33 -8.61
N GLN A 35 12.02 8.65 -7.37
CA GLN A 35 11.86 7.65 -6.32
C GLN A 35 10.60 6.82 -6.54
N GLN A 36 9.48 7.47 -6.85
CA GLN A 36 8.22 6.81 -7.16
C GLN A 36 8.31 5.99 -8.45
N ARG A 37 8.98 6.51 -9.49
CA ARG A 37 9.24 5.74 -10.71
C ARG A 37 10.05 4.48 -10.43
N ALA A 38 11.06 4.54 -9.56
CA ALA A 38 11.83 3.35 -9.17
C ALA A 38 10.98 2.30 -8.46
N LEU A 39 10.07 2.73 -7.56
CA LEU A 39 9.09 1.86 -6.92
C LEU A 39 8.14 1.24 -7.94
N LYS A 40 7.64 2.04 -8.90
CA LYS A 40 6.77 1.54 -9.96
C LYS A 40 7.44 0.43 -10.76
N VAL A 41 8.67 0.67 -11.21
CA VAL A 41 9.46 -0.34 -11.94
C VAL A 41 9.63 -1.61 -11.10
N HIS A 42 9.94 -1.49 -9.80
CA HIS A 42 10.15 -2.65 -8.93
C HIS A 42 8.90 -3.54 -8.79
N PHE A 43 7.71 -2.96 -8.63
CA PHE A 43 6.48 -3.73 -8.40
C PHE A 43 5.72 -4.12 -9.67
N GLU A 44 5.70 -3.29 -10.72
CA GLU A 44 5.00 -3.61 -11.97
C GLU A 44 5.83 -4.50 -12.91
N GLN A 45 7.15 -4.27 -12.97
CA GLN A 45 8.03 -4.87 -13.98
C GLN A 45 9.13 -5.74 -13.35
N GLY A 46 9.44 -5.51 -12.08
CA GLY A 46 10.46 -6.22 -11.32
C GLY A 46 9.90 -7.36 -10.48
N THR A 47 10.60 -7.65 -9.39
CA THR A 47 10.33 -8.78 -8.51
C THR A 47 9.47 -8.44 -7.31
N GLY A 48 9.04 -7.18 -7.12
CA GLY A 48 8.47 -6.76 -5.82
C GLY A 48 7.23 -7.56 -5.40
N LEU A 49 6.37 -7.95 -6.35
CA LEU A 49 5.26 -8.87 -6.06
C LEU A 49 5.71 -10.34 -5.99
N ASP A 50 6.71 -10.73 -6.77
CA ASP A 50 7.26 -12.10 -6.78
C ASP A 50 7.96 -12.43 -5.46
N ASP A 51 8.60 -11.44 -4.82
CA ASP A 51 9.24 -11.56 -3.51
C ASP A 51 8.20 -11.87 -2.42
N ILE A 52 6.97 -11.34 -2.55
CA ILE A 52 5.86 -11.69 -1.67
C ILE A 52 5.32 -13.09 -1.96
N GLU A 53 5.20 -13.46 -3.24
CA GLU A 53 4.76 -14.82 -3.60
C GLU A 53 5.79 -15.90 -3.24
N ALA A 54 7.08 -15.56 -3.22
CA ALA A 54 8.16 -16.43 -2.75
C ALA A 54 8.03 -16.78 -1.25
N MET A 55 7.31 -15.97 -0.46
CA MET A 55 6.95 -16.29 0.93
C MET A 55 5.78 -17.30 1.04
N GLY A 56 5.22 -17.75 -0.09
CA GLY A 56 4.14 -18.74 -0.13
C GLY A 56 2.74 -18.16 -0.31
N TYR A 57 2.63 -16.88 -0.64
CA TYR A 57 1.35 -16.20 -0.90
C TYR A 57 1.06 -16.15 -2.40
N THR A 58 -0.21 -16.00 -2.78
CA THR A 58 -0.62 -15.79 -4.17
C THR A 58 -1.44 -14.51 -4.23
N ILE A 59 -0.82 -13.41 -4.64
CA ILE A 59 -1.42 -12.08 -4.55
C ILE A 59 -1.28 -11.27 -5.84
N LYS A 60 -0.33 -11.61 -6.72
CA LYS A 60 0.08 -10.77 -7.85
C LYS A 60 -1.08 -10.45 -8.78
N ALA A 61 -1.86 -11.47 -9.16
CA ALA A 61 -3.00 -11.30 -10.05
C ALA A 61 -4.07 -10.37 -9.45
N SER A 62 -4.41 -10.56 -8.18
CA SER A 62 -5.42 -9.75 -7.48
C SER A 62 -4.93 -8.31 -7.26
N THR A 63 -3.65 -8.12 -6.92
CA THR A 63 -3.04 -6.79 -6.81
C THR A 63 -3.14 -6.02 -8.12
N ILE A 64 -2.83 -6.66 -9.26
CA ILE A 64 -2.96 -6.03 -10.58
C ILE A 64 -4.43 -5.67 -10.88
N GLN A 65 -5.38 -6.52 -10.50
CA GLN A 65 -6.82 -6.20 -10.65
C GLN A 65 -7.23 -4.98 -9.81
N ILE A 66 -6.71 -4.84 -8.58
CA ILE A 66 -6.91 -3.65 -7.75
C ILE A 66 -6.36 -2.42 -8.47
N TRP A 67 -5.16 -2.49 -9.06
CA TRP A 67 -4.60 -1.38 -9.83
C TRP A 67 -5.45 -1.01 -11.05
N GLN A 68 -6.13 -1.99 -11.64
CA GLN A 68 -7.03 -1.80 -12.79
C GLN A 68 -8.45 -1.34 -12.41
N GLY A 69 -8.74 -1.17 -11.12
CA GLY A 69 -10.02 -0.64 -10.63
C GLY A 69 -11.00 -1.66 -10.08
N GLU A 70 -10.65 -2.94 -9.97
CA GLU A 70 -11.50 -3.94 -9.30
C GLU A 70 -11.59 -3.66 -7.80
N ARG A 71 -12.81 -3.66 -7.25
CA ARG A 71 -13.08 -3.36 -5.83
C ARG A 71 -14.00 -4.41 -5.18
N ASP A 72 -14.49 -5.40 -5.92
CA ASP A 72 -15.24 -6.52 -5.36
C ASP A 72 -14.31 -7.57 -4.75
N MET A 73 -14.37 -7.67 -3.43
CA MET A 73 -13.58 -8.61 -2.65
C MET A 73 -13.81 -10.07 -3.07
N ASN A 74 -15.04 -10.45 -3.44
CA ASN A 74 -15.33 -11.84 -3.83
C ASN A 74 -14.62 -12.23 -5.13
N THR A 75 -14.49 -11.27 -6.04
CA THR A 75 -13.75 -11.44 -7.29
C THR A 75 -12.26 -11.55 -7.01
N LEU A 76 -11.73 -10.64 -6.18
CA LEU A 76 -10.30 -10.54 -5.89
C LEU A 76 -9.72 -11.76 -5.16
N VAL A 77 -10.49 -12.44 -4.31
CA VAL A 77 -9.97 -13.59 -3.52
C VAL A 77 -10.36 -14.96 -4.06
N LYS A 78 -11.00 -15.00 -5.23
CA LYS A 78 -11.48 -16.25 -5.81
C LYS A 78 -10.34 -17.23 -6.06
N GLY A 79 -10.35 -18.36 -5.36
CA GLY A 79 -9.34 -19.41 -5.50
C GLY A 79 -8.06 -19.16 -4.71
N LEU A 80 -7.99 -18.10 -3.91
CA LEU A 80 -6.86 -17.83 -3.02
C LEU A 80 -6.95 -18.64 -1.73
N SER A 81 -5.81 -18.89 -1.09
CA SER A 81 -5.77 -19.36 0.29
C SER A 81 -6.30 -18.28 1.24
N ALA A 82 -6.70 -18.66 2.45
CA ALA A 82 -7.17 -17.72 3.47
C ALA A 82 -6.12 -16.63 3.76
N ASP A 83 -4.85 -17.02 3.90
CA ASP A 83 -3.77 -16.08 4.19
C ASP A 83 -3.52 -15.10 3.04
N SER A 84 -3.52 -15.60 1.79
CA SER A 84 -3.37 -14.73 0.61
C SER A 84 -4.57 -13.79 0.47
N ALA A 85 -5.78 -14.28 0.76
CA ALA A 85 -6.99 -13.48 0.76
C ALA A 85 -6.92 -12.33 1.78
N LEU A 86 -6.34 -12.57 2.97
CA LEU A 86 -6.13 -11.53 3.98
C LEU A 86 -5.12 -10.46 3.53
N ILE A 87 -4.04 -10.85 2.84
CA ILE A 87 -3.07 -9.88 2.28
C ILE A 87 -3.74 -9.04 1.19
N VAL A 88 -4.46 -9.67 0.26
CA VAL A 88 -5.22 -8.97 -0.78
C VAL A 88 -6.27 -8.03 -0.18
N GLN A 89 -6.94 -8.45 0.90
CA GLN A 89 -7.87 -7.59 1.64
C GLN A 89 -7.17 -6.33 2.15
N ARG A 90 -5.96 -6.47 2.73
CA ARG A 90 -5.20 -5.34 3.27
C ARG A 90 -4.78 -4.37 2.17
N ILE A 91 -4.32 -4.88 1.02
CA ILE A 91 -3.97 -4.05 -0.15
C ILE A 91 -5.21 -3.28 -0.64
N LEU A 92 -6.38 -3.94 -0.75
CA LEU A 92 -7.62 -3.29 -1.16
C LEU A 92 -8.04 -2.19 -0.18
N MET A 93 -7.93 -2.43 1.13
CA MET A 93 -8.24 -1.43 2.15
C MET A 93 -7.34 -0.20 2.01
N HIS A 94 -6.03 -0.38 1.87
CA HIS A 94 -5.10 0.72 1.63
C HIS A 94 -5.43 1.50 0.36
N ALA A 95 -5.77 0.82 -0.73
CA ALA A 95 -6.16 1.47 -1.98
C ALA A 95 -7.42 2.34 -1.81
N LEU A 96 -8.44 1.82 -1.11
CA LEU A 96 -9.67 2.56 -0.81
C LEU A 96 -9.41 3.79 0.08
N ASP A 97 -8.53 3.66 1.08
CA ASP A 97 -8.15 4.77 1.95
C ASP A 97 -7.39 5.86 1.20
N ILE A 98 -6.49 5.49 0.29
CA ILE A 98 -5.78 6.43 -0.59
C ILE A 98 -6.78 7.16 -1.50
N GLU A 99 -7.67 6.44 -2.17
CA GLU A 99 -8.70 7.04 -3.01
C GLU A 99 -9.58 8.03 -2.25
N LYS A 100 -9.96 7.69 -1.03
CA LYS A 100 -10.76 8.57 -0.19
C LYS A 100 -9.99 9.86 0.12
N LYS A 101 -8.73 9.75 0.56
CA LYS A 101 -7.86 10.92 0.82
C LYS A 101 -7.73 11.79 -0.43
N LEU A 102 -7.50 11.20 -1.60
CA LEU A 102 -7.40 11.93 -2.87
C LEU A 102 -8.71 12.65 -3.22
N LYS A 103 -9.87 11.99 -3.05
CA LYS A 103 -11.18 12.61 -3.26
C LYS A 103 -11.39 13.80 -2.31
N ASP A 104 -11.01 13.65 -1.05
CA ASP A 104 -11.15 14.70 -0.04
C ASP A 104 -10.25 15.91 -0.38
N ILE A 105 -9.00 15.69 -0.81
CA ILE A 105 -8.09 16.74 -1.28
C ILE A 105 -8.68 17.51 -2.47
N ILE A 106 -9.17 16.77 -3.49
CA ILE A 106 -9.77 17.38 -4.68
C ILE A 106 -11.03 18.17 -4.31
N ALA A 107 -11.86 17.65 -3.40
CA ALA A 107 -13.08 18.32 -2.94
C ALA A 107 -12.79 19.60 -2.14
N ASN A 108 -11.68 19.63 -1.40
CA ASN A 108 -11.28 20.76 -0.55
C ASN A 108 -10.45 21.82 -1.26
N GLY A 109 -10.19 21.69 -2.57
CA GLY A 109 -9.51 22.71 -3.39
C GLY A 109 -8.03 22.45 -3.70
N GLY A 110 -7.52 21.24 -3.39
CA GLY A 110 -6.11 20.89 -3.53
C GLY A 110 -5.39 20.83 -2.17
N TYR A 111 -4.09 20.51 -2.19
CA TYR A 111 -3.26 20.73 -1.01
C TYR A 111 -3.10 22.24 -0.87
N ASP A 112 -3.67 22.85 0.18
CA ASP A 112 -3.25 24.18 0.61
C ASP A 112 -1.77 24.08 0.96
N GLU A 113 -0.89 24.62 0.10
CA GLU A 113 0.55 24.78 0.37
C GLU A 113 0.81 25.81 1.49
N ASP A 114 -0.24 26.37 2.09
CA ASP A 114 -0.18 27.31 3.21
C ASP A 114 -0.08 26.59 4.57
N ILE A 115 0.81 25.59 4.69
CA ILE A 115 1.46 25.39 5.99
C ILE A 115 2.53 26.48 6.07
N GLU A 116 2.08 27.67 6.46
CA GLU A 116 2.96 28.65 7.08
C GLU A 116 3.63 27.94 8.25
N ASP A 117 4.93 27.66 8.10
CA ASP A 117 5.87 27.41 9.19
C ASP A 117 5.95 28.69 10.04
N ASP A 118 4.88 29.02 10.75
CA ASP A 118 4.81 30.14 11.68
C ASP A 118 4.58 29.56 13.08
N ALA A 119 5.69 29.20 13.73
CA ALA A 119 5.97 29.50 15.14
C ALA A 119 7.12 28.63 15.68
N ASP A 120 8.34 29.20 15.76
CA ASP A 120 8.91 29.43 17.09
C ASP A 120 9.99 30.54 17.08
N GLU A 121 9.57 31.78 16.86
CA GLU A 121 10.21 32.92 17.53
C GLU A 121 9.31 33.36 18.70
N ALA A 122 9.53 32.86 19.92
CA ALA A 122 9.51 33.70 21.13
C ALA A 122 9.92 32.99 22.44
N GLN A 123 11.10 33.44 22.93
CA GLN A 123 11.38 33.83 24.33
C GLN A 123 11.66 32.78 25.41
N THR A 124 12.92 32.75 25.87
CA THR A 124 13.39 32.92 27.26
C THR A 124 14.91 32.67 27.25
N LYS A 125 15.82 33.46 27.83
CA LYS A 125 15.82 34.43 28.91
C LYS A 125 17.13 35.24 28.84
#